data_AF-A0A6J4JU18-F1
#
_entry.id   AF-A0A6J4JU18-F1
#
_cell.length_a   1.000
_cell.length_b   1.000
_cell.length_c   1.000
_cell.angle_alpha   90.00
_cell.angle_beta   90.00
_cell.angle_gamma   90.00
#
_symmetry.space_group_name_H-M   'P 1'
#
loop_
_entity.id
_entity.type
_entity.pdbx_description
1 polymer ?
#
loop_
_entity_poly.entity_id
_entity_poly.type
_entity_poly.pdbx_seq_one_letter_code
_entity_poly.pdbx_strand_id
1 'polypeptide(L)' 'MLPEITVTELKEKIDQNACLYLLDVREPNEFEICRLPGSELIPLGNIP' A
#
# COMPACT_ATOMS: atom_id res chain seq x y z
N MET A 1 2.26 11.50 16.83
CA MET A 1 1.97 10.10 16.45
C MET A 1 1.28 10.15 15.10
N LEU A 2 1.72 9.36 14.12
CA LEU A 2 1.07 9.31 12.82
C LEU A 2 -0.19 8.42 12.92
N PRO A 3 -1.24 8.66 12.13
CA PRO A 3 -2.36 7.74 12.02
C PRO A 3 -1.90 6.39 11.48
N GLU A 4 -2.44 5.31 12.04
CA GLU A 4 -2.18 3.94 11.61
C GLU A 4 -3.49 3.14 11.57
N ILE A 5 -3.50 2.07 10.77
CA ILE A 5 -4.60 1.10 10.68
C ILE A 5 -4.03 -0.31 10.66
N THR A 6 -4.82 -1.27 11.10
CA THR A 6 -4.50 -2.70 11.02
C THR A 6 -4.71 -3.25 9.61
N VAL A 7 -4.11 -4.41 9.33
CA VAL A 7 -4.31 -5.13 8.06
C VAL A 7 -5.76 -5.54 7.82
N THR A 8 -6.50 -5.84 8.88
CA THR A 8 -7.92 -6.20 8.80
C THR A 8 -8.77 -5.01 8.38
N GLU A 9 -8.55 -3.83 8.98
CA GLU A 9 -9.25 -2.60 8.61
C GLU A 9 -8.93 -2.17 7.17
N LEU A 10 -7.68 -2.35 6.72
CA LEU A 10 -7.32 -2.11 5.32
C LEU A 10 -8.12 -3.01 4.37
N LYS A 11 -8.22 -4.31 4.69
CA LYS A 11 -8.98 -5.27 3.87
C LYS A 11 -10.47 -4.91 3.81
N GLU A 12 -11.06 -4.54 4.93
CA GLU A 12 -12.47 -4.10 4.98
C GLU A 12 -12.73 -2.88 4.10
N LYS A 13 -11.82 -1.88 4.13
CA LYS A 13 -11.95 -0.70 3.27
C LYS A 13 -11.81 -1.03 1.78
N ILE A 14 -10.91 -1.94 1.42
CA ILE A 14 -10.76 -2.43 0.04
C ILE A 14 -12.05 -3.15 -0.40
N ASP A 15 -12.60 -4.03 0.45
CA ASP A 15 -13.83 -4.78 0.15
C ASP A 15 -15.07 -3.87 -0.01
N GLN A 16 -15.08 -2.74 0.69
CA GLN A 16 -16.11 -1.73 0.59
C GLN A 16 -15.94 -0.79 -0.62
N ASN A 17 -14.93 -1.01 -1.48
CA ASN A 17 -14.55 -0.11 -2.57
C ASN A 17 -14.35 1.34 -2.10
N ALA A 18 -13.78 1.52 -0.91
CA ALA A 18 -13.44 2.84 -0.42
C ALA A 18 -12.45 3.53 -1.37
N CYS A 19 -12.57 4.85 -1.52
CA CYS A 19 -11.58 5.63 -2.28
C CYS A 19 -10.26 5.67 -1.49
N LEU A 20 -9.34 4.78 -1.85
CA LEU A 20 -8.05 4.60 -1.22
C LEU A 20 -6.94 4.73 -2.25
N TYR A 21 -5.88 5.43 -1.87
CA TYR A 21 -4.61 5.40 -2.57
C TYR A 21 -3.64 4.52 -1.79
N LEU A 22 -3.22 3.41 -2.38
CA LEU A 22 -2.34 2.44 -1.74
C LEU A 22 -0.92 2.58 -2.29
N LEU A 23 -0.09 3.33 -1.57
CA LEU A 23 1.30 3.54 -1.91
C LEU A 23 2.18 2.43 -1.32
N ASP A 24 2.83 1.66 -2.18
CA ASP A 24 3.84 0.69 -1.81
C ASP A 24 5.22 1.34 -1.91
N VAL A 25 5.93 1.44 -0.79
CA VAL A 25 7.23 2.12 -0.70
C VAL A 25 8.43 1.17 -0.61
N ARG A 26 8.18 -0.12 -0.86
CA ARG A 26 9.21 -1.17 -0.84
C ARG A 26 10.16 -1.08 -2.05
N GLU A 27 11.17 -1.94 -2.05
CA GLU A 27 12.06 -2.09 -3.21
C GLU A 27 11.34 -2.81 -4.37
N PRO A 28 11.73 -2.53 -5.64
CA PRO A 28 11.07 -3.14 -6.80
C PRO A 28 11.05 -4.67 -6.80
N ASN A 29 12.12 -5.31 -6.31
CA ASN A 29 12.20 -6.78 -6.23
C ASN A 29 11.18 -7.38 -5.25
N GLU A 30 10.89 -6.71 -4.13
CA GLU A 30 9.87 -7.14 -3.16
C GLU A 30 8.46 -6.99 -3.73
N PHE A 31 8.22 -5.91 -4.49
CA PHE A 31 6.97 -5.66 -5.17
C PHE A 31 6.69 -6.66 -6.29
N GLU A 32 7.72 -7.09 -7.01
CA GLU A 32 7.64 -8.14 -8.05
C GLU A 32 7.34 -9.52 -7.47
N ILE A 33 7.85 -9.84 -6.27
CA ILE A 33 7.53 -11.09 -5.57
C ILE A 33 6.04 -11.14 -5.20
N CYS A 34 5.53 -10.06 -4.57
CA CYS A 34 4.11 -9.94 -4.27
C CYS A 34 3.69 -8.49 -4.05
N ARG A 35 2.43 -8.19 -4.37
CA ARG A 35 1.82 -6.88 -4.16
C ARG A 35 0.33 -7.00 -3.93
N LEU A 36 -0.23 -6.01 -3.25
CA LEU A 36 -1.67 -5.86 -3.12
C LEU A 36 -2.24 -5.37 -4.47
N PRO A 37 -3.34 -5.94 -4.96
CA PRO A 37 -3.99 -5.43 -6.17
C PRO A 37 -4.34 -3.95 -6.04
N GLY A 38 -4.02 -3.15 -7.06
CA GLY A 38 -4.29 -1.72 -7.08
C GLY A 38 -3.28 -0.86 -6.31
N SER A 39 -2.21 -1.43 -5.73
CA SER A 39 -1.12 -0.61 -5.17
C SER A 39 -0.25 0.00 -6.27
N GLU A 40 0.21 1.23 -6.01
CA GLU A 40 1.20 1.94 -6.82
C GLU A 40 2.56 1.87 -6.12
N LEU A 41 3.61 1.52 -6.87
CA LEU A 41 4.98 1.44 -6.34
C LEU A 41 5.71 2.78 -6.52
N ILE A 42 6.14 3.38 -5.41
CA ILE A 42 7.14 4.45 -5.39
C ILE A 42 8.16 4.09 -4.31
N PRO A 43 9.34 3.56 -4.68
CA PRO A 43 10.35 3.16 -3.70
C PRO A 43 10.71 4.32 -2.78
N LEU A 44 10.82 4.07 -1.48
CA LEU A 44 11.08 5.11 -0.47
C LEU A 44 12.28 5.98 -0.81
N GLY A 45 13.34 5.40 -1.39
CA GLY A 45 14.55 6.12 -1.82
C GLY A 45 14.33 7.12 -2.96
N ASN A 46 13.20 7.05 -3.67
CA ASN A 46 12.83 7.95 -4.76
C ASN A 46 11.83 9.04 -4.30
N ILE A 47 11.45 9.07 -3.02
CA ILE A 47 10.54 10.08 -2.47
C ILE A 47 11.36 11.33 -2.10
N PRO A 48 10.93 12.54 -2.56
CA PRO A 48 11.66 13.79 -2.34
C PRO A 48 11.69 14.25 -0.87
#